data_AF-A0A4U6APV2-F1
#
_entry.id   AF-A0A4U6APV2-F1
#
_cell.length_a   1.000
_cell.length_b   1.000
_cell.length_c   1.000
_cell.angle_alpha   90.00
_cell.angle_beta   90.00
_cell.angle_gamma   90.00
#
_symmetry.space_group_name_H-M   'P 1'
#
loop_
_entity.id
_entity.type
_entity.pdbx_description
1 polymer ?
#
loop_
_entity_poly.entity_id
_entity_poly.type
_entity_poly.pdbx_seq_one_letter_code
_entity_poly.pdbx_strand_id
1 'polypeptide(L)'
;MKMAEQLGRARSTVQASIDRLVDMGVLEKHVEESKDGRDSAHFYRVIYDRAPPSGYDFDAYQEVDDKENDPIAPASDEAPPAGTPAPPAGPGAAPPAGSGPAPINDPYLTAPSEREERERGRDDGEGEEDRRALERRFRKWWSTWPTYAVDAEIPTRRAWLDLTPEQRKACEERTPDYLAAAKASGRKFSKAGATYLSERAWERLGEITTPAAGGTTPERHNPYSRPWSALRLAELSRPPMPLTLTPLEAQIIENKPEKEDVIWRDKREKSAWPEAVRLNQAARERRPVAVPPHIVALSSTFDKVEVGGEIWEAWKRLHHERCWPWLPEPNGLPFVQFPALPDGIDDPDEAVAEALRQFQRQLIERRENDAA
;
A
#
# COMPACT_ATOMS: atom_id res chain seq x y z
N MET A 1 23.07 -25.85 -8.29
CA MET A 1 22.27 -25.72 -7.05
C MET A 1 22.07 -27.13 -6.53
N LYS A 2 22.76 -27.50 -5.45
CA LYS A 2 22.89 -28.88 -4.94
C LYS A 2 21.54 -29.55 -4.65
N MET A 3 20.55 -28.77 -4.17
CA MET A 3 19.18 -29.24 -3.95
C MET A 3 18.49 -29.75 -5.23
N ALA A 4 18.78 -29.17 -6.40
CA ALA A 4 18.17 -29.60 -7.65
C ALA A 4 18.63 -31.00 -8.08
N GLU A 5 19.90 -31.31 -7.82
CA GLU A 5 20.50 -32.61 -8.10
C GLU A 5 20.01 -33.67 -7.12
N GLN A 6 19.97 -33.36 -5.81
CA GLN A 6 19.46 -34.27 -4.78
C GLN A 6 17.97 -34.60 -4.94
N LEU A 7 17.16 -33.63 -5.40
CA LEU A 7 15.72 -33.82 -5.64
C LEU A 7 15.43 -34.39 -7.04
N GLY A 8 16.43 -34.55 -7.90
CA GLY A 8 16.27 -35.02 -9.29
C GLY A 8 15.36 -34.10 -10.12
N ARG A 9 15.41 -32.78 -9.88
CA ARG A 9 14.54 -31.78 -10.54
C ARG A 9 15.35 -30.71 -11.25
N ALA A 10 14.73 -30.09 -12.25
CA ALA A 10 15.33 -28.95 -12.95
C ALA A 10 15.58 -27.79 -11.98
N ARG A 11 16.74 -27.13 -12.10
CA ARG A 11 17.16 -26.00 -11.26
C ARG A 11 16.12 -24.88 -11.21
N SER A 12 15.48 -24.58 -12.34
CA SER A 12 14.42 -23.56 -12.42
C SER A 12 13.18 -23.91 -11.59
N THR A 13 12.82 -25.19 -11.53
CA THR A 13 11.68 -25.67 -10.73
C THR A 13 11.97 -25.63 -9.23
N VAL A 14 13.21 -25.93 -8.84
CA VAL A 14 13.64 -25.84 -7.44
C VAL A 14 13.72 -24.39 -7.00
N GLN A 15 14.30 -23.51 -7.82
CA GLN A 15 14.34 -22.07 -7.54
C GLN A 15 12.93 -21.48 -7.38
N ALA A 16 12.02 -21.77 -8.32
CA ALA A 16 10.64 -21.27 -8.24
C ALA A 16 9.89 -21.78 -7.01
N SER A 17 10.19 -23.00 -6.55
CA SER A 17 9.60 -23.54 -5.32
C SER A 17 10.17 -22.89 -4.07
N ILE A 18 11.48 -22.63 -4.04
CA ILE A 18 12.16 -21.93 -2.95
C ILE A 18 11.66 -20.49 -2.84
N ASP A 19 11.55 -19.78 -3.95
CA ASP A 19 11.08 -18.39 -3.96
C ASP A 19 9.64 -18.30 -3.40
N ARG A 20 8.76 -19.25 -3.77
CA ARG A 20 7.41 -19.34 -3.18
C ARG A 20 7.44 -19.58 -1.67
N LEU A 21 8.37 -20.39 -1.17
CA LEU A 21 8.48 -20.68 0.26
C LEU A 21 9.05 -19.49 1.05
N VAL A 22 9.91 -18.68 0.44
CA VAL A 22 10.38 -17.40 0.98
C VAL A 22 9.24 -16.38 1.00
N ASP A 23 8.46 -16.26 -0.08
CA ASP A 23 7.29 -15.37 -0.16
C ASP A 23 6.21 -15.71 0.87
N MET A 24 6.04 -16.99 1.19
CA MET A 24 5.13 -17.46 2.24
C MET A 24 5.68 -17.26 3.66
N GLY A 25 6.93 -16.79 3.82
CA GLY A 25 7.56 -16.55 5.11
C GLY A 25 8.03 -17.82 5.84
N VAL A 26 8.11 -18.95 5.14
CA VAL A 26 8.50 -20.26 5.71
C VAL A 26 10.02 -20.47 5.60
N LEU A 27 10.68 -19.80 4.65
CA LEU A 27 12.13 -19.84 4.46
C LEU A 27 12.73 -18.43 4.53
N GLU A 28 13.87 -18.30 5.20
CA GLU A 28 14.73 -17.13 5.17
C GLU A 28 15.92 -17.36 4.24
N LYS A 29 16.15 -16.45 3.29
CA LYS A 29 17.28 -16.51 2.35
C LYS A 29 18.40 -15.58 2.84
N HIS A 30 19.58 -16.14 3.07
CA HIS A 30 20.80 -15.42 3.37
C HIS A 30 21.73 -15.46 2.15
N VAL A 31 22.14 -14.30 1.67
CA VAL A 31 23.08 -14.17 0.54
C VAL A 31 24.41 -13.73 1.12
N GLU A 32 25.44 -14.55 0.92
CA GLU A 32 26.79 -14.17 1.32
C GLU A 32 27.48 -13.49 0.13
N GLU A 33 27.77 -12.20 0.25
CA GLU A 33 28.43 -11.44 -0.81
C GLU A 33 29.88 -11.91 -0.96
N SER A 34 30.16 -12.57 -2.09
CA SER A 34 31.52 -12.98 -2.44
C SER A 34 32.40 -11.76 -2.70
N LYS A 35 33.56 -11.68 -2.03
CA LYS A 35 34.52 -10.57 -2.16
C LYS A 35 35.11 -10.42 -3.57
N ASP A 36 35.01 -11.43 -4.42
CA ASP A 36 35.64 -11.45 -5.75
C ASP A 36 34.66 -11.33 -6.94
N GLY A 37 33.43 -10.87 -6.71
CA GLY A 37 32.50 -10.53 -7.79
C GLY A 37 32.05 -11.71 -8.66
N ARG A 38 32.25 -12.95 -8.19
CA ARG A 38 31.70 -14.17 -8.79
C ARG A 38 30.49 -14.68 -8.00
N ASP A 39 29.67 -15.49 -8.69
CA ASP A 39 28.39 -16.05 -8.23
C ASP A 39 28.36 -16.35 -6.72
N SER A 40 27.51 -15.61 -6.01
CA SER A 40 27.34 -15.68 -4.56
C SER A 40 26.55 -16.92 -4.15
N ALA A 41 27.05 -17.67 -3.16
CA ALA A 41 26.30 -18.77 -2.57
C ALA A 41 25.06 -18.25 -1.83
N HIS A 42 23.99 -19.05 -1.86
CA HIS A 42 22.72 -18.73 -1.19
C HIS A 42 22.44 -19.79 -0.12
N PHE A 43 22.34 -19.33 1.12
CA PHE A 43 21.92 -20.15 2.26
C PHE A 43 20.43 -19.95 2.52
N TYR A 44 19.73 -21.03 2.87
CA TYR A 44 18.29 -21.00 3.14
C TYR A 44 18.03 -21.64 4.51
N ARG A 45 17.35 -20.90 5.39
CA ARG A 45 16.97 -21.37 6.73
C ARG A 45 15.46 -21.56 6.81
N VAL A 46 15.01 -22.69 7.37
CA VAL A 46 13.59 -22.95 7.61
C VAL A 46 13.14 -22.30 8.90
N ILE A 47 12.08 -21.49 8.84
CA ILE A 47 11.41 -20.94 10.03
C ILE A 47 10.28 -21.90 10.42
N TYR A 48 10.37 -22.48 11.61
CA TYR A 48 9.36 -23.39 12.13
C TYR A 48 8.36 -22.66 13.04
N ASP A 49 7.08 -22.66 12.68
CA ASP A 49 5.98 -22.20 13.56
C ASP A 49 5.66 -23.17 14.71
N ARG A 50 6.31 -24.35 14.74
CA ARG A 50 6.12 -25.39 15.76
C ARG A 50 7.47 -25.81 16.33
N ALA A 51 7.55 -26.00 17.64
CA ALA A 51 8.76 -26.49 18.29
C ALA A 51 9.26 -27.78 17.60
N PRO A 52 10.56 -27.84 17.24
CA PRO A 52 11.14 -29.00 16.57
C PRO A 52 11.00 -30.25 17.46
N PRO A 53 10.95 -31.45 16.86
CA PRO A 53 10.86 -32.69 17.63
C PRO A 53 12.04 -32.79 18.61
N SER A 54 11.74 -33.21 19.85
CA SER A 54 12.72 -33.36 20.93
C SER A 54 13.92 -34.20 20.47
N GLY A 55 15.12 -33.63 20.56
CA GLY A 55 16.38 -34.27 20.16
C GLY A 55 16.85 -33.97 18.73
N TYR A 56 16.18 -33.05 18.02
CA TYR A 56 16.66 -32.55 16.74
C TYR A 56 17.81 -31.54 16.96
N ASP A 57 19.00 -31.92 16.54
CA ASP A 57 20.21 -31.10 16.64
C ASP A 57 20.38 -30.30 15.33
N PHE A 58 20.26 -28.98 15.42
CA PHE A 58 20.38 -28.08 14.28
C PHE A 58 21.83 -27.92 13.80
N ASP A 59 22.80 -28.20 14.67
CA ASP A 59 24.22 -27.95 14.39
C ASP A 59 24.95 -29.21 13.91
N ALA A 60 24.27 -30.36 13.88
CA ALA A 60 24.83 -31.67 13.52
C ALA A 60 25.43 -31.75 12.10
N TYR A 61 25.09 -30.81 11.21
CA TYR A 61 25.57 -30.77 9.83
C TYR A 61 26.37 -29.51 9.49
N GLN A 62 26.53 -28.58 10.45
CA GLN A 62 27.20 -27.30 10.22
C GLN A 62 28.67 -27.50 9.81
N GLU A 63 29.40 -28.41 10.47
CA GLU A 63 30.80 -28.71 10.12
C GLU A 63 30.99 -29.35 8.73
N VAL A 64 29.97 -29.99 8.19
CA VAL A 64 30.01 -30.60 6.85
C VAL A 64 29.71 -29.54 5.79
N ASP A 65 28.75 -28.66 6.05
CA ASP A 65 28.39 -27.55 5.17
C ASP A 65 29.50 -26.48 5.11
N ASP A 66 30.20 -26.20 6.21
CA ASP A 66 31.31 -25.25 6.26
C ASP A 66 32.51 -25.76 5.42
N LYS A 67 32.85 -27.06 5.51
CA LYS A 67 33.97 -27.67 4.75
C LYS A 67 33.68 -27.85 3.26
N GLU A 68 32.41 -27.99 2.87
CA GLU A 68 32.03 -28.22 1.47
C GLU A 68 31.81 -26.90 0.70
N ASN A 69 31.56 -25.80 1.40
CA ASN A 69 31.39 -24.46 0.82
C ASN A 69 32.56 -23.51 1.08
N ASP A 70 33.64 -23.99 1.70
CA ASP A 70 34.89 -23.25 1.80
C ASP A 70 35.39 -22.84 0.40
N PRO A 71 35.85 -21.59 0.21
CA PRO A 71 36.45 -21.19 -1.06
C PRO A 71 37.66 -22.08 -1.34
N ILE A 72 37.67 -22.72 -2.51
CA ILE A 72 38.75 -23.60 -2.96
C ILE A 72 40.10 -22.89 -2.74
N ALA A 73 40.94 -23.45 -1.87
CA ALA A 73 42.29 -22.94 -1.62
C ALA A 73 43.06 -22.78 -2.93
N PRO A 74 43.94 -21.76 -3.07
CA PRO A 74 44.67 -21.55 -4.31
C PRO A 74 45.51 -22.80 -4.62
N ALA A 75 45.27 -23.37 -5.81
CA ALA A 75 46.02 -24.51 -6.30
C ALA A 75 47.52 -24.18 -6.29
N SER A 76 48.29 -25.12 -5.76
CA SER A 76 49.75 -25.15 -5.66
C SER A 76 50.46 -24.83 -6.99
N ASP A 77 51.51 -24.01 -6.91
CA ASP A 77 52.50 -23.74 -7.96
C ASP A 77 53.30 -25.01 -8.32
N GLU A 78 52.73 -25.90 -9.14
CA GLU A 78 53.49 -26.96 -9.80
C GLU A 78 53.14 -27.01 -11.29
N ALA A 79 53.86 -26.18 -12.06
CA ALA A 79 53.90 -26.28 -13.51
C ALA A 79 54.75 -27.48 -13.94
N PRO A 80 54.26 -28.37 -14.84
CA PRO A 80 55.12 -29.35 -15.50
C PRO A 80 55.97 -28.66 -16.58
N PRO A 81 57.24 -29.07 -16.81
CA PRO A 81 58.15 -28.35 -17.69
C PRO A 81 57.78 -28.51 -19.18
N ALA A 82 57.87 -27.41 -19.92
CA ALA A 82 57.75 -27.39 -21.38
C ALA A 82 58.93 -28.16 -22.02
N GLY A 83 58.63 -29.23 -22.75
CA GLY A 83 59.67 -30.11 -23.31
C GLY A 83 59.20 -30.99 -24.46
N THR A 84 58.64 -30.42 -25.53
CA THR A 84 58.57 -31.08 -26.85
C THR A 84 58.75 -30.05 -27.97
N PRO A 85 59.74 -30.18 -28.87
CA PRO A 85 59.92 -29.28 -30.00
C PRO A 85 58.90 -29.58 -31.12
N ALA A 86 58.37 -28.52 -31.74
CA ALA A 86 57.58 -28.63 -32.96
C ALA A 86 58.49 -28.89 -34.19
N PRO A 87 58.05 -29.67 -35.20
CA PRO A 87 58.83 -29.92 -36.42
C PRO A 87 58.87 -28.67 -37.34
N PRO A 88 59.92 -28.52 -38.18
CA PRO A 88 60.08 -27.33 -39.02
C PRO A 88 59.07 -27.30 -40.19
N ALA A 89 58.56 -26.11 -40.49
CA ALA A 89 57.66 -25.85 -41.61
C ALA A 89 58.40 -26.06 -42.96
N GLY A 90 57.81 -26.88 -43.83
CA GLY A 90 58.30 -27.09 -45.20
C GLY A 90 58.02 -25.88 -46.11
N PRO A 91 58.85 -25.63 -47.15
CA PRO A 91 58.72 -24.47 -48.02
C PRO A 91 57.70 -24.74 -49.14
N GLY A 92 56.42 -24.61 -48.82
CA GLY A 92 55.33 -24.67 -49.80
C GLY A 92 54.70 -23.30 -50.01
N ALA A 93 54.81 -22.77 -51.24
CA ALA A 93 54.20 -21.50 -51.64
C ALA A 93 52.66 -21.54 -51.50
N ALA A 94 52.07 -20.49 -50.94
CA ALA A 94 50.64 -20.33 -50.83
C ALA A 94 50.01 -20.02 -52.22
N PRO A 95 48.86 -20.63 -52.58
CA PRO A 95 48.15 -20.33 -53.82
C PRO A 95 47.39 -18.98 -53.75
N PRO A 96 47.09 -18.34 -54.89
CA PRO A 96 46.58 -16.96 -54.95
C PRO A 96 45.14 -16.82 -54.45
N ALA A 97 44.86 -15.67 -53.84
CA ALA A 97 43.57 -15.29 -53.26
C ALA A 97 42.43 -15.33 -54.28
N GLY A 98 41.43 -16.17 -54.02
CA GLY A 98 40.15 -16.16 -54.73
C GLY A 98 39.23 -15.06 -54.19
N SER A 99 38.74 -14.21 -55.08
CA SER A 99 37.70 -13.22 -54.80
C SER A 99 36.36 -13.90 -54.46
N GLY A 100 35.93 -13.79 -53.21
CA GLY A 100 34.60 -14.16 -52.75
C GLY A 100 34.29 -13.47 -51.41
N PRO A 101 33.08 -12.92 -51.21
CA PRO A 101 32.75 -12.10 -50.04
C PRO A 101 32.76 -12.92 -48.74
N ALA A 102 33.39 -12.36 -47.71
CA ALA A 102 33.56 -13.00 -46.40
C ALA A 102 32.26 -12.97 -45.56
N PRO A 103 32.08 -13.92 -44.62
CA PRO A 103 30.85 -14.12 -43.85
C PRO A 103 30.60 -13.02 -42.80
N ILE A 104 29.32 -12.78 -42.53
CA ILE A 104 28.77 -11.80 -41.58
C ILE A 104 29.32 -12.03 -40.17
N ASN A 105 29.89 -10.96 -39.59
CA ASN A 105 30.45 -10.91 -38.24
C ASN A 105 29.33 -10.61 -37.21
N ASP A 106 29.33 -11.36 -36.11
CA ASP A 106 28.37 -11.36 -34.99
C ASP A 106 28.57 -10.13 -34.08
N PRO A 107 27.53 -9.33 -33.76
CA PRO A 107 27.67 -8.01 -33.13
C PRO A 107 27.83 -8.01 -31.59
N TYR A 108 28.29 -9.08 -30.94
CA TYR A 108 28.46 -9.11 -29.46
C TYR A 108 29.90 -9.06 -28.94
N LEU A 109 30.87 -8.56 -29.71
CA LEU A 109 32.27 -8.46 -29.26
C LEU A 109 32.93 -7.11 -29.60
N THR A 110 32.51 -6.00 -28.97
CA THR A 110 33.43 -4.93 -28.50
C THR A 110 32.70 -3.92 -27.60
N ALA A 111 33.28 -3.63 -26.43
CA ALA A 111 32.99 -2.43 -25.64
C ALA A 111 34.20 -1.46 -25.75
N PRO A 112 34.17 -0.26 -25.16
CA PRO A 112 33.62 0.98 -25.69
C PRO A 112 34.75 2.03 -25.91
N SER A 113 34.94 2.48 -27.15
CA SER A 113 35.80 3.65 -27.43
C SER A 113 35.36 4.31 -28.72
N GLU A 114 34.53 5.36 -28.59
CA GLU A 114 34.50 6.57 -29.42
C GLU A 114 33.30 7.41 -28.99
N ARG A 115 33.51 8.03 -27.83
CA ARG A 115 32.87 9.28 -27.43
C ARG A 115 33.25 10.35 -28.46
N GLU A 116 32.26 11.16 -28.82
CA GLU A 116 32.40 12.45 -29.55
C GLU A 116 32.68 12.39 -31.06
N GLU A 117 31.63 12.26 -31.88
CA GLU A 117 31.32 13.16 -33.01
C GLU A 117 30.24 12.55 -33.92
N ARG A 118 29.00 13.05 -33.81
CA ARG A 118 28.08 13.28 -34.95
C ARG A 118 26.74 13.83 -34.45
N GLU A 119 26.77 15.09 -34.02
CA GLU A 119 25.62 15.97 -34.20
C GLU A 119 25.71 16.57 -35.62
N ARG A 120 24.80 16.13 -36.51
CA ARG A 120 23.98 16.98 -37.40
C ARG A 120 23.40 16.20 -38.59
N GLY A 121 22.06 16.18 -38.63
CA GLY A 121 21.31 16.62 -39.81
C GLY A 121 20.66 15.57 -40.70
N ARG A 122 19.34 15.36 -40.51
CA ARG A 122 18.23 15.51 -41.48
C ARG A 122 17.02 14.70 -41.00
N ASP A 123 15.98 15.33 -40.44
CA ASP A 123 14.90 16.10 -41.09
C ASP A 123 13.80 15.19 -41.68
N ASP A 124 12.61 15.35 -41.10
CA ASP A 124 11.25 15.06 -41.57
C ASP A 124 10.74 13.62 -41.71
N GLY A 125 10.10 13.17 -40.63
CA GLY A 125 9.05 12.16 -40.63
C GLY A 125 8.04 12.45 -39.51
N GLU A 126 7.17 13.44 -39.71
CA GLU A 126 5.94 13.56 -38.91
C GLU A 126 5.15 12.24 -39.03
N GLY A 127 4.96 11.50 -37.93
CA GLY A 127 3.98 10.41 -37.95
C GLY A 127 3.99 9.43 -36.79
N GLU A 128 5.13 9.08 -36.21
CA GLU A 128 5.18 8.06 -35.14
C GLU A 128 6.23 8.46 -34.11
N GLU A 129 5.82 8.65 -32.86
CA GLU A 129 6.75 8.90 -31.75
C GLU A 129 7.90 7.88 -31.81
N ASP A 130 9.14 8.36 -31.93
CA ASP A 130 10.35 7.52 -32.02
C ASP A 130 10.26 6.34 -31.04
N ARG A 131 10.22 5.11 -31.53
CA ARG A 131 10.02 3.90 -30.69
C ARG A 131 10.99 3.84 -29.51
N ARG A 132 12.22 4.33 -29.70
CA ARG A 132 13.24 4.47 -28.65
C ARG A 132 12.92 5.58 -27.65
N ALA A 133 12.30 6.68 -28.08
CA ALA A 133 11.80 7.73 -27.18
C ALA A 133 10.60 7.23 -26.37
N LEU A 134 9.68 6.48 -26.97
CA LEU A 134 8.55 5.85 -26.30
C LEU A 134 8.99 4.89 -25.20
N GLU A 135 9.96 4.03 -25.48
CA GLU A 135 10.50 3.09 -24.48
C GLU A 135 11.20 3.81 -23.34
N ARG A 136 11.93 4.89 -23.61
CA ARG A 136 12.54 5.71 -22.55
C ARG A 136 11.50 6.39 -21.68
N ARG A 137 10.44 6.95 -22.27
CA ARG A 137 9.31 7.57 -21.54
C ARG A 137 8.58 6.54 -20.67
N PHE A 138 8.29 5.36 -21.23
CA PHE A 138 7.70 4.26 -20.48
C PHE A 138 8.56 3.87 -19.28
N ARG A 139 9.88 3.67 -19.46
CA ARG A 139 10.77 3.30 -18.36
C ARG A 139 10.83 4.36 -17.27
N LYS A 140 10.89 5.64 -17.67
CA LYS A 140 10.87 6.76 -16.74
C LYS A 140 9.56 6.77 -15.94
N TRP A 141 8.42 6.71 -16.61
CA TRP A 141 7.11 6.65 -15.97
C TRP A 141 6.97 5.40 -15.07
N TRP A 142 7.37 4.23 -15.55
CA TRP A 142 7.28 2.96 -14.83
C TRP A 142 8.07 2.98 -13.52
N SER A 143 9.26 3.59 -13.52
CA SER A 143 10.07 3.74 -12.30
C SER A 143 9.42 4.61 -11.21
N THR A 144 8.44 5.46 -11.57
CA THR A 144 7.70 6.27 -10.60
C THR A 144 6.51 5.51 -9.97
N TRP A 145 6.16 4.34 -10.50
CA TRP A 145 5.00 3.59 -10.06
C TRP A 145 5.28 2.85 -8.74
N PRO A 146 4.50 3.03 -7.66
CA PRO A 146 4.83 2.46 -6.35
C PRO A 146 4.93 0.93 -6.32
N THR A 147 4.20 0.25 -7.20
CA THR A 147 4.16 -1.23 -7.31
C THR A 147 5.01 -1.76 -8.46
N TYR A 148 5.93 -0.97 -9.04
CA TYR A 148 6.71 -1.37 -10.22
C TYR A 148 7.52 -2.66 -10.04
N ALA A 149 7.95 -2.96 -8.81
CA ALA A 149 8.77 -4.13 -8.48
C ALA A 149 7.97 -5.44 -8.40
N VAL A 150 6.65 -5.36 -8.14
CA VAL A 150 5.76 -6.51 -7.98
C VAL A 150 4.79 -6.67 -9.14
N ASP A 151 4.51 -5.60 -9.87
CA ASP A 151 3.58 -5.60 -10.99
C ASP A 151 4.23 -6.16 -12.28
N ALA A 152 3.40 -6.78 -13.12
CA ALA A 152 3.85 -7.34 -14.38
C ALA A 152 4.17 -6.23 -15.42
N GLU A 153 5.45 -6.12 -15.81
CA GLU A 153 5.93 -5.11 -16.74
C GLU A 153 5.37 -5.31 -18.17
N ILE A 154 5.33 -6.56 -18.66
CA ILE A 154 4.90 -6.89 -20.03
C ILE A 154 3.47 -6.39 -20.35
N PRO A 155 2.43 -6.67 -19.54
CA PRO A 155 1.09 -6.15 -19.81
C PRO A 155 1.01 -4.63 -19.65
N THR A 156 1.78 -4.04 -18.73
CA THR A 156 1.83 -2.58 -18.55
C THR A 156 2.44 -1.90 -19.78
N ARG A 157 3.51 -2.46 -20.34
CA ARG A 157 4.15 -1.97 -21.57
C ARG A 157 3.21 -2.06 -22.76
N ARG A 158 2.43 -3.14 -22.88
CA ARG A 158 1.41 -3.28 -23.95
C ARG A 158 0.35 -2.20 -23.83
N ALA A 159 -0.19 -1.98 -22.63
CA ALA A 159 -1.17 -0.93 -22.38
C ALA A 159 -0.62 0.48 -22.64
N TRP A 160 0.67 0.72 -22.37
CA TRP A 160 1.33 2.00 -22.68
C TRP A 160 1.47 2.29 -24.17
N LEU A 161 1.78 1.24 -24.95
CA LEU A 161 1.91 1.35 -26.41
C LEU A 161 0.57 1.57 -27.09
N ASP A 162 -0.52 1.07 -26.51
CA ASP A 162 -1.90 1.21 -27.01
C ASP A 162 -2.45 2.65 -26.88
N LEU A 163 -1.83 3.50 -26.03
CA LEU A 163 -2.23 4.90 -25.86
C LEU A 163 -1.79 5.77 -27.04
N THR A 164 -2.53 6.84 -27.33
CA THR A 164 -2.11 7.88 -28.28
C THR A 164 -1.02 8.78 -27.67
N PRO A 165 -0.25 9.54 -28.48
CA PRO A 165 0.74 10.49 -27.98
C PRO A 165 0.18 11.50 -26.96
N GLU A 166 -1.03 12.02 -27.21
CA GLU A 166 -1.74 12.96 -26.34
C GLU A 166 -2.16 12.29 -25.03
N GLN A 167 -2.67 11.05 -25.10
CA GLN A 167 -3.05 10.27 -23.93
C GLN A 167 -1.85 9.92 -23.06
N ARG A 168 -0.69 9.59 -23.67
CA ARG A 168 0.56 9.36 -22.95
C ARG A 168 1.02 10.61 -22.20
N LYS A 169 0.96 11.78 -22.83
CA LYS A 169 1.29 13.05 -22.18
C LYS A 169 0.34 13.36 -21.02
N ALA A 170 -0.97 13.23 -21.23
CA ALA A 170 -1.97 13.44 -20.18
C ALA A 170 -1.83 12.43 -19.02
N CYS A 171 -1.49 11.18 -19.34
CA CYS A 171 -1.20 10.14 -18.35
C CYS A 171 0.01 10.54 -17.50
N GLU A 172 1.13 10.94 -18.10
CA GLU A 172 2.34 11.37 -17.36
C GLU A 172 2.04 12.55 -16.44
N GLU A 173 1.30 13.57 -16.92
CA GLU A 173 0.95 14.76 -16.16
C GLU A 173 0.02 14.46 -14.97
N ARG A 174 -0.97 13.55 -15.14
CA ARG A 174 -2.00 13.26 -14.14
C ARG A 174 -1.71 12.04 -13.25
N THR A 175 -0.69 11.25 -13.58
CA THR A 175 -0.20 10.14 -12.73
C THR A 175 0.10 10.55 -11.29
N PRO A 176 0.82 11.66 -11.00
CA PRO A 176 1.07 12.08 -9.62
C PRO A 176 -0.23 12.37 -8.85
N ASP A 177 -1.21 13.03 -9.49
CA ASP A 177 -2.51 13.33 -8.89
C ASP A 177 -3.30 12.06 -8.56
N TYR A 178 -3.27 11.07 -9.47
CA TYR A 178 -3.86 9.77 -9.25
C TYR A 178 -3.25 9.05 -8.05
N LEU A 179 -1.91 9.02 -7.96
CA LEU A 179 -1.20 8.37 -6.86
C LEU A 179 -1.45 9.09 -5.53
N ALA A 180 -1.54 10.43 -5.53
CA ALA A 180 -1.92 11.22 -4.37
C ALA A 180 -3.36 10.89 -3.91
N ALA A 181 -4.32 10.83 -4.83
CA ALA A 181 -5.70 10.45 -4.53
C ALA A 181 -5.80 9.00 -4.02
N ALA A 182 -5.06 8.07 -4.63
CA ALA A 182 -5.01 6.67 -4.20
C ALA A 182 -4.44 6.55 -2.77
N LYS A 183 -3.37 7.29 -2.45
CA LYS A 183 -2.81 7.36 -1.10
C LYS A 183 -3.78 8.00 -0.10
N ALA A 184 -4.49 9.06 -0.49
CA ALA A 184 -5.49 9.72 0.34
C ALA A 184 -6.69 8.81 0.65
N SER A 185 -7.07 7.91 -0.27
CA SER A 185 -8.15 6.94 -0.09
C SER A 185 -7.84 5.83 0.94
N GLY A 186 -6.62 5.78 1.47
CA GLY A 186 -6.22 4.79 2.48
C GLY A 186 -6.01 3.38 1.95
N ARG A 187 -5.99 3.18 0.63
CA ARG A 187 -5.64 1.89 0.01
C ARG A 187 -4.15 1.60 0.22
N LYS A 188 -3.84 0.36 0.63
CA LYS A 188 -2.46 -0.11 0.84
C LYS A 188 -1.63 -0.14 -0.45
N PHE A 189 -2.29 -0.31 -1.59
CA PHE A 189 -1.67 -0.34 -2.91
C PHE A 189 -2.53 0.45 -3.91
N SER A 190 -1.87 1.14 -4.85
CA SER A 190 -2.51 1.68 -6.05
C SER A 190 -3.00 0.52 -6.94
N LYS A 191 -3.87 0.83 -7.93
CA LYS A 191 -4.17 -0.16 -8.98
C LYS A 191 -2.86 -0.61 -9.66
N ALA A 192 -2.84 -1.82 -10.20
CA ALA A 192 -1.72 -2.28 -11.02
C ALA A 192 -1.52 -1.34 -12.22
N GLY A 193 -0.26 -1.11 -12.62
CA GLY A 193 0.06 -0.16 -13.70
C GLY A 193 -0.67 -0.46 -15.02
N ALA A 194 -0.79 -1.73 -15.39
CA ALA A 194 -1.52 -2.15 -16.58
C ALA A 194 -3.01 -1.76 -16.52
N THR A 195 -3.67 -1.96 -15.37
CA THR A 195 -5.08 -1.62 -15.15
C THR A 195 -5.29 -0.10 -15.15
N TYR A 196 -4.35 0.65 -14.58
CA TYR A 196 -4.38 2.11 -14.61
C TYR A 196 -4.33 2.65 -16.05
N LEU A 197 -3.42 2.11 -16.87
CA LEU A 197 -3.27 2.45 -18.29
C LEU A 197 -4.48 2.04 -19.13
N SER A 198 -4.94 0.79 -18.99
CA SER A 198 -6.05 0.27 -19.79
C SER A 198 -7.39 0.93 -19.48
N GLU A 199 -7.64 1.30 -18.22
CA GLU A 199 -8.88 1.97 -17.83
C GLU A 199 -8.85 3.50 -18.01
N ARG A 200 -7.72 4.06 -18.48
CA ARG A 200 -7.50 5.51 -18.58
C ARG A 200 -7.88 6.21 -17.28
N ALA A 201 -7.42 5.67 -16.16
CA ALA A 201 -7.91 6.07 -14.84
C ALA A 201 -7.60 7.54 -14.49
N TRP A 202 -6.64 8.18 -15.18
CA TRP A 202 -6.40 9.62 -15.08
C TRP A 202 -7.52 10.50 -15.65
N GLU A 203 -8.35 9.99 -16.55
CA GLU A 203 -9.45 10.77 -17.15
C GLU A 203 -10.62 10.90 -16.19
N ARG A 204 -10.87 9.85 -15.40
CA ARG A 204 -11.87 9.83 -14.33
C ARG A 204 -11.55 10.84 -13.22
N LEU A 205 -10.31 11.32 -13.11
CA LEU A 205 -9.95 12.44 -12.22
C LEU A 205 -10.49 13.79 -12.69
N GLY A 206 -10.95 13.91 -13.95
CA GLY A 206 -11.60 15.14 -14.46
C GLY A 206 -13.12 15.13 -14.25
N GLU A 207 -13.75 13.95 -14.28
CA GLU A 207 -15.18 13.77 -14.01
C GLU A 207 -15.50 13.74 -12.51
N ILE A 208 -14.56 13.26 -11.69
CA ILE A 208 -14.51 13.60 -10.27
C ILE A 208 -14.03 15.04 -10.22
N THR A 209 -14.99 15.95 -10.31
CA THR A 209 -14.87 17.39 -10.17
C THR A 209 -13.68 17.72 -9.28
N THR A 210 -12.70 18.43 -9.84
CA THR A 210 -11.80 19.29 -9.08
C THR A 210 -12.65 19.94 -7.99
N PRO A 211 -12.49 19.61 -6.69
CA PRO A 211 -13.08 20.45 -5.68
C PRO A 211 -12.50 21.82 -5.96
N ALA A 212 -13.35 22.81 -6.19
CA ALA A 212 -12.92 24.18 -6.42
C ALA A 212 -11.73 24.49 -5.50
N ALA A 213 -10.68 25.11 -6.04
CA ALA A 213 -9.44 25.42 -5.35
C ALA A 213 -9.61 26.48 -4.22
N GLY A 214 -10.69 26.36 -3.44
CA GLY A 214 -10.92 26.93 -2.12
C GLY A 214 -11.30 25.88 -1.06
N GLY A 215 -11.25 24.58 -1.37
CA GLY A 215 -11.50 23.51 -0.40
C GLY A 215 -10.34 23.34 0.58
N THR A 216 -10.45 23.96 1.76
CA THR A 216 -9.55 23.72 2.91
C THR A 216 -9.38 22.21 3.11
N THR A 217 -8.14 21.72 2.98
CA THR A 217 -7.83 20.30 3.18
C THR A 217 -8.33 19.88 4.57
N PRO A 218 -9.08 18.77 4.72
CA PRO A 218 -9.67 18.42 6.01
C PRO A 218 -8.56 18.16 7.02
N GLU A 219 -8.45 19.06 7.98
CA GLU A 219 -7.42 19.04 9.01
C GLU A 219 -7.62 17.80 9.89
N ARG A 220 -6.50 17.19 10.31
CA ARG A 220 -6.51 16.01 11.15
C ARG A 220 -6.55 16.43 12.60
N HIS A 221 -7.59 16.03 13.32
CA HIS A 221 -7.78 16.37 14.72
C HIS A 221 -7.68 15.14 15.62
N ASN A 222 -7.09 15.35 16.79
CA ASN A 222 -6.93 14.31 17.82
C ASN A 222 -8.29 13.92 18.43
N PRO A 223 -8.41 12.68 18.94
CA PRO A 223 -9.58 12.26 19.71
C PRO A 223 -9.93 13.20 20.86
N TYR A 224 -11.22 13.36 21.16
CA TYR A 224 -11.77 14.24 22.21
C TYR A 224 -11.50 15.76 22.02
N SER A 225 -10.88 16.18 20.92
CA SER A 225 -10.81 17.59 20.53
C SER A 225 -12.18 18.13 20.10
N ARG A 226 -12.37 19.46 20.09
CA ARG A 226 -13.64 20.08 19.69
C ARG A 226 -14.09 19.61 18.29
N PRO A 227 -13.23 19.64 17.24
CA PRO A 227 -13.65 19.21 15.91
C PRO A 227 -13.98 17.72 15.85
N TRP A 228 -13.22 16.88 16.57
CA TRP A 228 -13.50 15.45 16.64
C TRP A 228 -14.84 15.15 17.32
N SER A 229 -15.12 15.80 18.45
CA SER A 229 -16.39 15.65 19.17
C SER A 229 -17.57 16.12 18.32
N ALA A 230 -17.41 17.25 17.63
CA ALA A 230 -18.43 17.78 16.72
C ALA A 230 -18.70 16.83 15.55
N LEU A 231 -17.66 16.27 14.93
CA LEU A 231 -17.81 15.27 13.87
C LEU A 231 -18.58 14.04 14.36
N ARG A 232 -18.20 13.51 15.53
CA ARG A 232 -18.88 12.36 16.12
C ARG A 232 -20.35 12.64 16.39
N LEU A 233 -20.68 13.80 16.96
CA LEU A 233 -22.06 14.18 17.25
C LEU A 233 -22.87 14.41 15.96
N ALA A 234 -22.22 14.92 14.90
CA ALA A 234 -22.83 15.05 13.58
C ALA A 234 -23.14 13.68 12.96
N GLU A 235 -22.24 12.71 13.08
CA GLU A 235 -22.49 11.33 12.62
C GLU A 235 -23.63 10.65 13.40
N LEU A 236 -23.70 10.86 14.72
CA LEU A 236 -24.80 10.36 15.55
C LEU A 236 -26.15 11.02 15.22
N SER A 237 -26.12 12.27 14.76
CA SER A 237 -27.33 13.01 14.38
C SER A 237 -27.91 12.56 13.03
N ARG A 238 -27.21 11.69 12.29
CA ARG A 238 -27.76 11.07 11.08
C ARG A 238 -28.79 9.99 11.42
N PRO A 239 -29.75 9.72 10.53
CA PRO A 239 -30.67 8.59 10.69
C PRO A 239 -29.90 7.28 10.90
N PRO A 240 -30.35 6.40 11.80
CA PRO A 240 -29.72 5.10 12.01
C PRO A 240 -29.78 4.26 10.73
N MET A 241 -28.73 3.48 10.49
CA MET A 241 -28.73 2.47 9.44
C MET A 241 -29.80 1.40 9.73
N PRO A 242 -30.47 0.85 8.71
CA PRO A 242 -31.39 -0.27 8.89
C PRO A 242 -30.62 -1.49 9.41
N LEU A 243 -31.17 -2.14 10.43
CA LEU A 243 -30.55 -3.29 11.10
C LEU A 243 -31.41 -4.54 10.92
N THR A 244 -30.75 -5.68 10.71
CA THR A 244 -31.39 -6.99 10.60
C THR A 244 -30.84 -7.94 11.65
N LEU A 245 -31.73 -8.69 12.31
CA LEU A 245 -31.32 -9.70 13.28
C LEU A 245 -30.50 -10.79 12.59
N THR A 246 -29.43 -11.23 13.26
CA THR A 246 -28.69 -12.42 12.87
C THR A 246 -29.53 -13.66 13.20
N PRO A 247 -29.28 -14.82 12.55
CA PRO A 247 -30.00 -16.05 12.85
C PRO A 247 -29.95 -16.44 14.33
N LEU A 248 -28.80 -16.20 14.99
CA LEU A 248 -28.62 -16.47 16.41
C LEU A 248 -29.49 -15.57 17.29
N GLU A 249 -29.51 -14.26 17.02
CA GLU A 249 -30.35 -13.32 17.77
C GLU A 249 -31.84 -13.62 17.59
N ALA A 250 -32.26 -13.95 16.36
CA ALA A 250 -33.63 -14.35 16.07
C ALA A 250 -34.03 -15.60 16.87
N GLN A 251 -33.16 -16.62 16.91
CA GLN A 251 -33.38 -17.83 17.71
C GLN A 251 -33.43 -17.53 19.21
N ILE A 252 -32.61 -16.59 19.72
CA ILE A 252 -32.65 -16.21 21.14
C ILE A 252 -33.97 -15.51 21.46
N ILE A 253 -34.46 -14.62 20.60
CA ILE A 253 -35.74 -13.92 20.79
C ILE A 253 -36.91 -14.93 20.74
N GLU A 254 -36.87 -15.88 19.80
CA GLU A 254 -37.88 -16.93 19.71
C GLU A 254 -37.95 -17.78 20.99
N ASN A 255 -36.80 -18.13 21.57
CA ASN A 255 -36.74 -18.89 22.82
C ASN A 255 -36.99 -18.04 24.08
N LYS A 256 -36.72 -16.74 24.03
CA LYS A 256 -36.78 -15.78 25.14
C LYS A 256 -37.26 -14.40 24.65
N PRO A 257 -38.56 -14.22 24.41
CA PRO A 257 -39.12 -12.98 23.89
C PRO A 257 -38.82 -11.76 24.77
N GLU A 258 -38.66 -11.95 26.08
CA GLU A 258 -38.31 -10.88 27.03
C GLU A 258 -36.93 -10.24 26.77
N LYS A 259 -36.08 -10.87 25.94
CA LYS A 259 -34.77 -10.34 25.55
C LYS A 259 -34.80 -9.49 24.29
N GLU A 260 -35.93 -9.41 23.59
CA GLU A 260 -36.05 -8.69 22.32
C GLU A 260 -35.56 -7.24 22.42
N ASP A 261 -36.07 -6.49 23.39
CA ASP A 261 -35.71 -5.08 23.59
C ASP A 261 -34.21 -4.90 23.89
N VAL A 262 -33.64 -5.79 24.70
CA VAL A 262 -32.22 -5.75 25.08
C VAL A 262 -31.34 -6.03 23.87
N ILE A 263 -31.70 -7.02 23.06
CA ILE A 263 -30.96 -7.39 21.84
C ILE A 263 -31.03 -6.25 20.83
N TRP A 264 -32.22 -5.71 20.56
CA TRP A 264 -32.36 -4.59 19.64
C TRP A 264 -31.63 -3.34 20.10
N ARG A 265 -31.63 -3.05 21.40
CA ARG A 265 -30.90 -1.93 21.99
C ARG A 265 -29.40 -2.08 21.81
N ASP A 266 -28.84 -3.22 22.21
CA ASP A 266 -27.40 -3.52 22.07
C ASP A 266 -26.95 -3.46 20.60
N LYS A 267 -27.78 -4.03 19.71
CA LYS A 267 -27.52 -4.02 18.28
C LYS A 267 -27.56 -2.61 17.69
N ARG A 268 -28.53 -1.78 18.10
CA ARG A 268 -28.62 -0.37 17.69
C ARG A 268 -27.39 0.40 18.12
N GLU A 269 -27.00 0.26 19.38
CA GLU A 269 -25.82 0.92 19.94
C GLU A 269 -24.54 0.56 19.17
N LYS A 270 -24.36 -0.72 18.84
CA LYS A 270 -23.13 -1.22 18.18
C LYS A 270 -23.10 -1.01 16.67
N SER A 271 -24.24 -0.99 16.00
CA SER A 271 -24.29 -1.15 14.53
C SER A 271 -25.08 -0.07 13.79
N ALA A 272 -25.96 0.70 14.45
CA ALA A 272 -26.80 1.65 13.71
C ALA A 272 -26.04 2.91 13.26
N TRP A 273 -24.91 3.24 13.89
CA TRP A 273 -24.05 4.37 13.53
C TRP A 273 -22.60 3.93 13.27
N PRO A 274 -22.32 3.27 12.13
CA PRO A 274 -21.00 2.69 11.84
C PRO A 274 -19.88 3.73 11.84
N GLU A 275 -20.13 4.95 11.34
CA GLU A 275 -19.11 6.02 11.35
C GLU A 275 -18.79 6.53 12.75
N ALA A 276 -19.79 6.68 13.63
CA ALA A 276 -19.54 7.05 15.03
C ALA A 276 -18.75 5.94 15.77
N VAL A 277 -19.05 4.67 15.47
CA VAL A 277 -18.30 3.52 16.00
C VAL A 277 -16.86 3.50 15.48
N ARG A 278 -16.65 3.82 14.20
CA ARG A 278 -15.30 3.96 13.61
C ARG A 278 -14.51 5.08 14.28
N LEU A 279 -15.13 6.22 14.55
CA LEU A 279 -14.51 7.33 15.28
C LEU A 279 -14.14 6.93 16.72
N ASN A 280 -15.02 6.20 17.42
CA ASN A 280 -14.73 5.65 18.74
C ASN A 280 -13.54 4.68 18.70
N GLN A 281 -13.46 3.80 17.69
CA GLN A 281 -12.33 2.88 17.53
C GLN A 281 -11.03 3.64 17.27
N ALA A 282 -11.06 4.66 16.40
CA ALA A 282 -9.91 5.53 16.16
C ALA A 282 -9.46 6.26 17.45
N ALA A 283 -10.41 6.66 18.31
CA ALA A 283 -10.09 7.25 19.61
C ALA A 283 -9.40 6.28 20.56
N ARG A 284 -9.83 5.02 20.63
CA ARG A 284 -9.16 3.95 21.39
C ARG A 284 -7.73 3.73 20.91
N GLU A 285 -7.53 3.76 19.59
CA GLU A 285 -6.22 3.62 18.95
C GLU A 285 -5.40 4.91 18.95
N ARG A 286 -5.92 6.01 19.52
CA ARG A 286 -5.30 7.35 19.55
C ARG A 286 -4.94 7.88 18.16
N ARG A 287 -5.74 7.54 17.15
CA ARG A 287 -5.53 7.95 15.76
C ARG A 287 -6.28 9.25 15.46
N PRO A 288 -5.60 10.29 14.93
CA PRO A 288 -6.27 11.50 14.50
C PRO A 288 -7.08 11.26 13.22
N VAL A 289 -8.22 11.92 13.12
CA VAL A 289 -9.17 11.78 12.01
C VAL A 289 -9.32 13.10 11.27
N ALA A 290 -9.55 13.02 9.96
CA ALA A 290 -9.83 14.20 9.16
C ALA A 290 -11.26 14.69 9.46
N VAL A 291 -11.40 15.99 9.73
CA VAL A 291 -12.71 16.61 10.01
C VAL A 291 -13.05 17.60 8.90
N PRO A 292 -14.29 17.57 8.35
CA PRO A 292 -14.71 18.54 7.33
C PRO A 292 -14.68 19.99 7.86
N PRO A 293 -14.27 20.98 7.04
CA PRO A 293 -14.13 22.38 7.48
C PRO A 293 -15.40 22.98 8.11
N HIS A 294 -16.59 22.66 7.59
CA HIS A 294 -17.85 23.15 8.16
C HIS A 294 -18.10 22.62 9.57
N ILE A 295 -17.68 21.38 9.87
CA ILE A 295 -17.75 20.79 11.22
C ILE A 295 -16.71 21.44 12.13
N VAL A 296 -15.50 21.72 11.64
CA VAL A 296 -14.48 22.46 12.40
C VAL A 296 -15.04 23.82 12.83
N ALA A 297 -15.70 24.54 11.93
CA ALA A 297 -16.33 25.82 12.24
C ALA A 297 -17.45 25.70 13.28
N LEU A 298 -18.31 24.67 13.19
CA LEU A 298 -19.34 24.40 14.19
C LEU A 298 -18.75 24.07 15.56
N SER A 299 -17.60 23.40 15.61
CA SER A 299 -16.97 23.01 16.87
C SER A 299 -16.49 24.20 17.72
N SER A 300 -16.45 25.41 17.16
CA SER A 300 -16.13 26.63 17.91
C SER A 300 -17.13 26.94 19.03
N THR A 301 -18.36 26.44 18.93
CA THR A 301 -19.42 26.59 19.94
C THR A 301 -19.35 25.55 21.06
N PHE A 302 -18.39 24.62 21.01
CA PHE A 302 -18.26 23.57 21.99
C PHE A 302 -17.52 24.05 23.24
N ASP A 303 -17.94 23.54 24.39
CA ASP A 303 -17.31 23.81 25.66
C ASP A 303 -16.79 22.54 26.35
N LYS A 304 -15.94 22.74 27.35
CA LYS A 304 -15.35 21.68 28.18
C LYS A 304 -16.41 21.17 29.15
N VAL A 305 -16.65 19.87 29.12
CA VAL A 305 -17.49 19.16 30.09
C VAL A 305 -16.61 18.25 30.93
N GLU A 306 -16.69 18.38 32.25
CA GLU A 306 -15.95 17.56 33.21
C GLU A 306 -16.41 16.11 33.20
N VAL A 307 -15.46 15.19 33.06
CA VAL A 307 -15.73 13.75 33.02
C VAL A 307 -16.18 13.30 34.40
N GLY A 308 -17.36 12.66 34.48
CA GLY A 308 -17.96 12.24 35.75
C GLY A 308 -18.76 13.34 36.47
N GLY A 309 -18.80 14.57 35.93
CA GLY A 309 -19.66 15.63 36.43
C GLY A 309 -21.13 15.43 36.05
N GLU A 310 -22.00 16.29 36.58
CA GLU A 310 -23.45 16.22 36.37
C GLU A 310 -23.84 16.33 34.88
N ILE A 311 -23.26 17.30 34.16
CA ILE A 311 -23.49 17.49 32.73
C ILE A 311 -22.98 16.28 31.90
N TRP A 312 -21.88 15.64 32.31
CA TRP A 312 -21.38 14.45 31.65
C TRP A 312 -22.35 13.27 31.79
N GLU A 313 -22.89 13.06 32.99
CA GLU A 313 -23.88 12.00 33.22
C GLU A 313 -25.21 12.31 32.51
N ALA A 314 -25.60 13.58 32.38
CA ALA A 314 -26.74 13.98 31.55
C ALA A 314 -26.53 13.65 30.07
N TRP A 315 -25.36 13.96 29.50
CA TRP A 315 -25.00 13.53 28.13
C TRP A 315 -25.04 12.01 27.98
N LYS A 316 -24.59 11.27 29.00
CA LYS A 316 -24.59 9.81 29.01
C LYS A 316 -26.00 9.23 29.01
N ARG A 317 -26.90 9.78 29.84
CA ARG A 317 -28.34 9.44 29.82
C ARG A 317 -28.96 9.73 28.47
N LEU A 318 -28.71 10.90 27.90
CA LEU A 318 -29.21 11.29 26.58
C LEU A 318 -28.79 10.29 25.49
N HIS A 319 -27.53 9.87 25.48
CA HIS A 319 -27.02 8.90 24.51
C HIS A 319 -27.65 7.52 24.72
N HIS A 320 -27.75 7.10 25.98
CA HIS A 320 -28.38 5.85 26.35
C HIS A 320 -29.84 5.82 25.85
N GLU A 321 -30.66 6.83 26.13
CA GLU A 321 -32.05 6.93 25.66
C GLU A 321 -32.18 6.80 24.14
N ARG A 322 -31.23 7.37 23.39
CA ARG A 322 -31.20 7.33 21.92
C ARG A 322 -30.57 6.06 21.34
N CYS A 323 -30.13 5.13 22.18
CA CYS A 323 -29.33 3.96 21.79
C CYS A 323 -28.07 4.37 21.00
N TRP A 324 -27.52 5.54 21.29
CA TRP A 324 -26.30 6.02 20.66
C TRP A 324 -25.10 5.37 21.34
N PRO A 325 -24.09 4.90 20.58
CA PRO A 325 -22.85 4.43 21.18
C PRO A 325 -22.27 5.54 22.07
N TRP A 326 -21.85 5.19 23.29
CA TRP A 326 -21.18 6.13 24.17
C TRP A 326 -19.72 6.36 23.76
N LEU A 327 -19.09 7.38 24.36
CA LEU A 327 -17.67 7.66 24.16
C LEU A 327 -16.83 6.52 24.77
N PRO A 328 -15.70 6.13 24.12
CA PRO A 328 -14.72 5.29 24.78
C PRO A 328 -14.14 6.05 25.99
N GLU A 329 -13.71 5.32 27.02
CA GLU A 329 -13.16 5.91 28.23
C GLU A 329 -12.08 6.95 27.89
N PRO A 330 -12.20 8.19 28.38
CA PRO A 330 -11.35 9.30 27.95
C PRO A 330 -9.91 9.23 28.49
N ASN A 331 -9.38 8.03 28.79
CA ASN A 331 -7.97 7.73 29.11
C ASN A 331 -7.31 8.71 30.12
N GLY A 332 -8.05 9.16 31.13
CA GLY A 332 -7.56 10.09 32.15
C GLY A 332 -7.65 11.59 31.77
N LEU A 333 -8.33 11.95 30.68
CA LEU A 333 -8.67 13.35 30.40
C LEU A 333 -9.73 13.82 31.40
N PRO A 334 -9.50 14.94 32.12
CA PRO A 334 -10.48 15.48 33.07
C PRO A 334 -11.70 16.11 32.39
N PHE A 335 -11.57 16.48 31.11
CA PHE A 335 -12.64 17.13 30.35
C PHE A 335 -12.72 16.55 28.94
N VAL A 336 -13.94 16.49 28.40
CA VAL A 336 -14.22 16.27 26.98
C VAL A 336 -14.94 17.49 26.39
N GLN A 337 -15.14 17.52 25.08
CA GLN A 337 -15.81 18.61 24.39
C GLN A 337 -17.22 18.20 23.98
N PHE A 338 -18.22 19.01 24.34
CA PHE A 338 -19.62 18.89 23.90
C PHE A 338 -20.15 20.27 23.51
N PRO A 339 -21.31 20.37 22.81
CA PRO A 339 -21.96 21.66 22.58
C PRO A 339 -22.13 22.44 23.89
N ALA A 340 -21.90 23.75 23.84
CA ALA A 340 -22.18 24.63 24.97
C ALA A 340 -23.66 24.55 25.37
N LEU A 341 -23.91 24.59 26.68
CA LEU A 341 -25.27 24.58 27.20
C LEU A 341 -25.92 25.95 27.02
N PRO A 342 -27.23 25.99 26.73
CA PRO A 342 -27.98 27.24 26.68
C PRO A 342 -28.12 27.84 28.09
N ASP A 343 -28.10 29.17 28.17
CA ASP A 343 -28.36 29.88 29.41
C ASP A 343 -29.83 29.72 29.84
N GLY A 344 -30.07 29.69 31.15
CA GLY A 344 -31.42 29.74 31.74
C GLY A 344 -32.19 28.43 31.78
N ILE A 345 -31.52 27.28 31.59
CA ILE A 345 -32.09 25.95 31.83
C ILE A 345 -31.38 25.32 33.04
N ASP A 346 -32.12 25.17 34.14
CA ASP A 346 -31.59 24.64 35.39
C ASP A 346 -31.47 23.11 35.38
N ASP A 347 -32.33 22.40 34.63
CA ASP A 347 -32.30 20.94 34.52
C ASP A 347 -31.18 20.50 33.55
N PRO A 348 -30.17 19.73 34.01
CA PRO A 348 -29.07 19.26 33.18
C PRO A 348 -29.51 18.43 31.97
N ASP A 349 -30.53 17.58 32.13
CA ASP A 349 -31.01 16.71 31.05
C ASP A 349 -31.71 17.53 29.96
N GLU A 350 -32.55 18.50 30.34
CA GLU A 350 -33.16 19.46 29.42
C GLU A 350 -32.12 20.35 28.73
N ALA A 351 -31.13 20.86 29.48
CA ALA A 351 -30.07 21.74 28.94
C ALA A 351 -29.24 21.01 27.87
N VAL A 352 -28.85 19.77 28.14
CA VAL A 352 -28.11 18.93 27.20
C VAL A 352 -28.96 18.57 25.97
N ALA A 353 -30.25 18.26 26.16
CA ALA A 353 -31.16 18.00 25.05
C ALA A 353 -31.35 19.22 24.15
N GLU A 354 -31.46 20.41 24.72
CA GLU A 354 -31.56 21.67 23.96
C GLU A 354 -30.25 22.00 23.24
N ALA A 355 -29.10 21.86 23.90
CA ALA A 355 -27.79 22.04 23.29
C ALA A 355 -27.61 21.14 22.04
N LEU A 356 -28.06 19.88 22.12
CA LEU A 356 -28.07 18.96 20.98
C LEU A 356 -29.00 19.43 19.86
N ARG A 357 -30.23 19.89 20.17
CA ARG A 357 -31.17 20.40 19.16
C ARG A 357 -30.61 21.62 18.42
N GLN A 358 -29.98 22.53 19.15
CA GLN A 358 -29.34 23.72 18.55
C GLN A 358 -28.17 23.31 17.64
N PHE A 359 -27.34 22.37 18.08
CA PHE A 359 -26.27 21.82 17.24
C PHE A 359 -26.81 21.16 15.95
N GLN A 360 -27.87 20.36 16.05
CA GLN A 360 -28.50 19.71 14.89
C GLN A 360 -29.11 20.72 13.92
N ARG A 361 -29.73 21.79 14.42
CA ARG A 361 -30.24 22.89 13.59
C ARG A 361 -29.09 23.56 12.82
N GLN A 362 -28.01 23.92 13.51
CA GLN A 362 -26.84 24.53 12.86
C GLN A 362 -26.17 23.60 11.83
N LEU A 363 -26.19 22.28 12.06
CA LEU A 363 -25.68 21.29 11.13
C LEU A 363 -26.48 21.26 9.82
N ILE A 364 -27.81 21.39 9.90
CA ILE A 364 -28.69 21.44 8.73
C ILE A 364 -28.48 22.76 7.97
N GLU A 365 -28.54 23.90 8.67
CA GLU A 365 -28.37 25.24 8.07
C GLU A 365 -27.05 25.38 7.31
N ARG A 366 -25.94 24.87 7.86
CA ARG A 366 -24.64 24.94 7.17
C ARG A 366 -24.53 24.00 5.99
N ARG A 367 -25.17 22.82 6.04
CA ARG A 367 -25.19 21.89 4.90
C ARG A 367 -25.93 22.49 3.70
N GLU A 368 -27.00 23.25 3.94
CA GLU A 368 -27.74 23.95 2.90
C GLU A 368 -26.92 25.09 2.27
N ASN A 369 -26.18 25.84 3.09
CA ASN A 369 -25.31 26.92 2.61
C ASN A 369 -24.07 26.43 1.83
N ASP A 370 -23.54 25.24 2.14
CA ASP A 370 -22.41 24.64 1.40
C ASP A 370 -22.84 24.02 0.04
N ALA A 371 -24.14 23.81 -0.16
CA ALA A 371 -24.71 23.22 -1.38
C ALA A 371 -25.27 24.26 -2.37
N ALA A 372 -25.35 25.53 -1.97
CA ALA A 372 -25.73 26.68 -2.78
C ALA A 372 -24.50 27.40 -3.32
#